data_AF-A0A9D0AVC1-F1
#
_entry.id   AF-A0A9D0AVC1-F1
#
_cell.length_a   1.000
_cell.length_b   1.000
_cell.length_c   1.000
_cell.angle_alpha   90.00
_cell.angle_beta   90.00
_cell.angle_gamma   90.00
#
_symmetry.space_group_name_H-M   'P 1'
#
loop_
_entity.id
_entity.type
_entity.pdbx_description
1 polymer ?
#
loop_
_entity_poly.entity_id
_entity_poly.type
_entity_poly.pdbx_seq_one_letter_code
_entity_poly.pdbx_strand_id
1 'polypeptide(L)'
;MKKLLIIYVMLATTTICGADELLAGKAFTDPSKQVDMPQEWLEQPIKYEKWAKGADIAVSLDQQLYPTLLPVIQQYAVQHKIDIAVQEGTCGTSAKALKDKIADIAGFCCPPSETDRLPGVKFHTLGIGALALLVNPKNIVNNLTFEQVQKIFQGIIFRWSDVNGAKRMIQVLGRLHCKQRPGHWRLILDNEDLFSPRMSEISTIPDMLSEVANNPYAIGYETLLMNDHYQFQSKT
;
A
#
# COMPACT_ATOMS: atom_id res chain seq x y z
N MET A 1 4.35 -20.00 26.95
CA MET A 1 5.18 -18.99 26.27
C MET A 1 6.23 -19.69 25.40
N LYS A 2 5.97 -19.86 24.11
CA LYS A 2 6.95 -20.38 23.15
C LYS A 2 7.54 -19.18 22.41
N LYS A 3 8.82 -18.88 22.65
CA LYS A 3 9.55 -17.81 21.96
C LYS A 3 9.83 -18.27 20.53
N LEU A 4 9.34 -17.52 19.55
CA LEU A 4 9.66 -17.69 18.14
C LEU A 4 11.09 -17.17 17.93
N LEU A 5 11.99 -18.05 17.52
CA LEU A 5 13.36 -17.71 17.16
C LEU A 5 13.35 -17.17 15.72
N ILE A 6 13.45 -15.85 15.55
CA ILE A 6 13.70 -15.22 14.25
C ILE A 6 15.22 -15.19 14.05
N ILE A 7 15.71 -16.00 13.12
CA ILE A 7 17.12 -15.97 12.70
C ILE A 7 17.25 -14.81 11.70
N TYR A 8 17.84 -13.71 12.15
CA TYR A 8 18.24 -12.60 11.29
C TYR A 8 19.58 -12.96 10.65
N VAL A 9 19.56 -13.41 9.40
CA VAL A 9 20.79 -13.59 8.62
C VAL A 9 21.14 -12.23 8.00
N MET A 10 21.99 -11.46 8.70
CA MET A 10 22.72 -10.34 8.08
C MET A 10 23.77 -10.92 7.13
N LEU A 11 23.45 -11.02 5.84
CA LEU A 11 24.50 -11.05 4.82
C LEU A 11 24.87 -9.60 4.49
N ALA A 12 25.90 -9.09 5.15
CA ALA A 12 26.64 -7.95 4.65
C ALA A 12 27.53 -8.44 3.49
N THR A 13 27.12 -8.16 2.26
CA THR A 13 28.00 -8.28 1.09
C THR A 13 27.90 -7.01 0.26
N THR A 14 29.00 -6.26 0.29
CA THR A 14 29.62 -5.51 -0.82
C THR A 14 28.70 -5.02 -1.94
N THR A 15 28.74 -3.71 -2.20
CA THR A 15 28.26 -3.03 -3.42
C THR A 15 28.11 -3.94 -4.64
N ILE A 16 26.88 -4.44 -4.87
CA ILE A 16 26.48 -5.12 -6.09
C ILE A 16 25.60 -4.13 -6.85
N CYS A 17 26.22 -3.41 -7.78
CA CYS A 17 25.53 -2.86 -8.93
C CYS A 17 25.10 -4.05 -9.80
N GLY A 18 23.93 -4.63 -9.50
CA GLY A 18 23.46 -5.87 -10.12
C GLY A 18 22.31 -6.60 -9.40
N ALA A 19 21.71 -6.01 -8.36
CA ALA A 19 20.54 -6.58 -7.67
C ALA A 19 19.20 -6.32 -8.40
N ASP A 20 19.22 -5.70 -9.59
CA ASP A 20 18.06 -4.95 -10.11
C ASP A 20 16.97 -5.79 -10.80
N GLU A 21 17.22 -7.02 -11.28
CA GLU A 21 16.18 -7.78 -12.00
C GLU A 21 15.40 -8.79 -11.16
N LEU A 22 15.98 -9.34 -10.09
CA LEU A 22 15.33 -10.40 -9.30
C LEU A 22 14.28 -9.87 -8.31
N LEU A 23 14.38 -8.60 -7.92
CA LEU A 23 13.39 -7.95 -7.05
C LEU A 23 12.46 -7.02 -7.84
N ALA A 24 12.79 -6.62 -9.06
CA ALA A 24 11.88 -5.81 -9.88
C ALA A 24 10.72 -6.68 -10.41
N GLY A 25 9.59 -6.66 -9.70
CA GLY A 25 8.33 -7.19 -10.23
C GLY A 25 7.98 -6.57 -11.59
N LYS A 26 7.24 -7.29 -12.43
CA LYS A 26 6.80 -6.76 -13.73
C LYS A 26 6.11 -5.42 -13.55
N ALA A 27 6.46 -4.44 -14.38
CA ALA A 27 5.79 -3.16 -14.38
C ALA A 27 4.30 -3.35 -14.64
N PHE A 28 3.46 -2.69 -13.84
CA PHE A 28 2.00 -2.77 -14.00
C PHE A 28 1.51 -2.09 -15.29
N THR A 29 2.18 -1.01 -15.69
CA THR A 29 1.97 -0.31 -16.95
C THR A 29 3.29 -0.14 -17.68
N ASP A 30 3.25 -0.02 -19.00
CA ASP A 30 4.43 0.15 -19.86
C ASP A 30 5.28 1.37 -19.41
N PRO A 31 6.52 1.17 -18.95
CA PRO A 31 7.41 2.25 -18.54
C PRO A 31 7.74 3.28 -19.62
N SER A 32 7.61 2.91 -20.90
CA SER A 32 7.90 3.79 -22.03
C SER A 32 6.74 4.73 -22.36
N LYS A 33 5.51 4.42 -21.90
CA LYS A 33 4.36 5.29 -22.11
C LYS A 33 4.53 6.60 -21.35
N GLN A 34 4.16 7.69 -22.01
CA GLN A 34 4.00 8.99 -21.39
C GLN A 34 2.62 9.54 -21.75
N VAL A 35 2.03 10.27 -20.81
CA VAL A 35 0.79 11.00 -21.04
C VAL A 35 1.09 12.18 -21.97
N ASP A 36 0.27 12.34 -23.00
CA ASP A 36 0.30 13.53 -23.83
C ASP A 36 -0.31 14.70 -23.05
N MET A 37 0.49 15.75 -22.87
CA MET A 37 0.14 16.92 -22.07
C MET A 37 0.18 18.17 -22.95
N PRO A 38 -0.76 19.11 -22.74
CA PRO A 38 -0.82 20.33 -23.54
C PRO A 38 0.43 21.19 -23.33
N GLN A 39 0.78 22.00 -24.33
CA GLN A 39 2.00 22.81 -24.32
C GLN A 39 2.07 23.74 -23.11
N GLU A 40 0.92 24.31 -22.69
CA GLU A 40 0.84 25.17 -21.51
C GLU A 40 1.26 24.41 -20.24
N TRP A 41 0.92 23.13 -20.15
CA TRP A 41 1.35 22.29 -19.04
C TRP A 41 2.85 22.04 -19.09
N LEU A 42 3.42 21.74 -20.26
CA LEU A 42 4.86 21.47 -20.41
C LEU A 42 5.71 22.66 -19.97
N GLU A 43 5.27 23.88 -20.31
CA GLU A 43 5.96 25.14 -20.00
C GLU A 43 5.73 25.62 -18.56
N GLN A 44 4.68 25.15 -17.89
CA GLN A 44 4.38 25.55 -16.52
C GLN A 44 5.48 25.10 -15.54
N PRO A 45 6.09 25.99 -14.76
CA PRO A 45 7.02 25.58 -13.69
C PRO A 45 6.25 24.98 -12.50
N ILE A 46 6.96 24.24 -11.64
CA ILE A 46 6.41 23.84 -10.35
C ILE A 46 6.13 25.10 -9.52
N LYS A 47 4.94 25.15 -8.91
CA LYS A 47 4.48 26.27 -8.08
C LYS A 47 3.89 25.74 -6.79
N TYR A 48 4.66 25.85 -5.72
CA TYR A 48 4.23 25.40 -4.40
C TYR A 48 3.02 26.17 -3.87
N GLU A 49 2.10 25.42 -3.28
CA GLU A 49 0.96 25.96 -2.54
C GLU A 49 1.37 26.32 -1.11
N LYS A 50 0.38 26.74 -0.29
CA LYS A 50 0.60 27.19 1.09
C LYS A 50 1.35 26.18 1.95
N TRP A 51 1.13 24.87 1.75
CA TRP A 51 1.74 23.81 2.56
C TRP A 51 3.24 23.62 2.31
N ALA A 52 3.73 24.02 1.13
CA ALA A 52 5.15 23.91 0.73
C ALA A 52 5.78 25.28 0.43
N LYS A 53 5.11 26.38 0.78
CA LYS A 53 5.59 27.72 0.43
C LYS A 53 6.92 28.00 1.14
N GLY A 54 7.96 28.27 0.34
CA GLY A 54 9.30 28.59 0.83
C GLY A 54 10.16 27.36 1.14
N ALA A 55 9.65 26.14 0.94
CA ALA A 55 10.47 24.93 0.99
C ALA A 55 11.39 24.85 -0.24
N ASP A 56 12.49 24.12 -0.11
CA ASP A 56 13.38 23.76 -1.22
C ASP A 56 12.81 22.58 -2.03
N ILE A 57 12.09 21.67 -1.36
CA ILE A 57 11.49 20.47 -1.96
C ILE A 57 10.11 20.22 -1.35
N ALA A 58 9.14 19.89 -2.19
CA ALA A 58 7.79 19.52 -1.81
C ALA A 58 7.51 18.03 -2.11
N VAL A 59 7.09 17.29 -1.09
CA VAL A 59 6.85 15.85 -1.15
C VAL A 59 5.41 15.52 -0.73
N SER A 60 4.69 14.76 -1.57
CA SER A 60 3.34 14.26 -1.26
C SER A 60 3.36 12.74 -1.16
N LEU A 61 3.09 12.18 0.02
CA LEU A 61 3.15 10.72 0.23
C LEU A 61 1.76 10.15 0.51
N ASP A 62 1.50 8.92 0.05
CA ASP A 62 0.28 8.23 0.43
C ASP A 62 0.32 7.74 1.89
N GLN A 63 -0.82 7.21 2.37
CA GLN A 63 -1.06 6.78 3.75
C GLN A 63 -0.09 5.72 4.26
N GLN A 64 0.51 4.88 3.40
CA GLN A 64 1.51 3.88 3.81
C GLN A 64 2.91 4.48 3.84
N LEU A 65 3.27 5.27 2.82
CA LEU A 65 4.62 5.82 2.70
C LEU A 65 4.85 6.99 3.65
N TYR A 66 3.84 7.79 3.97
CA TYR A 66 3.98 8.95 4.85
C TYR A 66 4.57 8.60 6.23
N PRO A 67 3.93 7.74 7.05
CA PRO A 67 4.49 7.40 8.36
C PRO A 67 5.83 6.65 8.28
N THR A 68 6.10 6.02 7.14
CA THR A 68 7.31 5.20 6.93
C THR A 68 8.53 6.05 6.56
N LEU A 69 8.35 7.02 5.66
CA LEU A 69 9.44 7.80 5.09
C LEU A 69 9.64 9.15 5.78
N LEU A 70 8.62 9.69 6.46
CA LEU A 70 8.72 11.00 7.11
C LEU A 70 9.93 11.12 8.05
N PRO A 71 10.23 10.16 8.94
CA PRO A 71 11.41 10.28 9.81
C PRO A 71 12.73 10.33 9.04
N VAL A 72 12.83 9.55 7.95
CA VAL A 72 14.02 9.49 7.10
C VAL A 72 14.18 10.79 6.31
N ILE A 73 13.09 11.33 5.76
CA ILE A 73 13.08 12.61 5.04
C ILE A 73 13.48 13.76 5.96
N GLN A 74 12.94 13.80 7.19
CA GLN A 74 13.28 14.82 8.18
C GLN A 74 14.76 14.73 8.59
N GLN A 75 15.29 13.52 8.78
CA GLN A 75 16.70 13.33 9.08
C GLN A 75 17.58 13.83 7.91
N TYR A 76 17.20 13.52 6.68
CA TYR A 76 17.90 13.98 5.48
C TYR A 76 17.88 15.52 5.37
N ALA A 77 16.72 16.15 5.59
CA ALA A 77 16.57 17.60 5.59
C ALA A 77 17.53 18.28 6.58
N VAL A 78 17.61 17.77 7.81
CA VAL A 78 18.54 18.28 8.85
C VAL A 78 19.99 18.10 8.45
N GLN A 79 20.36 16.90 7.97
CA GLN A 79 21.74 16.58 7.59
C GLN A 79 22.24 17.46 6.44
N HIS A 80 21.37 17.77 5.48
CA HIS A 80 21.71 18.51 4.28
C HIS A 80 21.38 20.01 4.36
N LYS A 81 20.76 20.46 5.45
CA LYS A 81 20.35 21.86 5.67
C LYS A 81 19.45 22.39 4.55
N ILE A 82 18.44 21.60 4.19
CA ILE A 82 17.41 21.96 3.21
C ILE A 82 16.03 21.85 3.85
N ASP A 83 15.10 22.68 3.40
CA ASP A 83 13.73 22.68 3.85
C ASP A 83 12.88 21.76 2.96
N ILE A 84 12.45 20.62 3.50
CA ILE A 84 11.56 19.69 2.80
C ILE A 84 10.15 19.78 3.42
N ALA A 85 9.19 20.24 2.63
CA ALA A 85 7.78 20.17 2.99
C ALA A 85 7.23 18.79 2.63
N VAL A 86 6.59 18.13 3.60
CA VAL A 86 5.97 16.81 3.39
C VAL A 86 4.51 16.86 3.80
N GLN A 87 3.61 16.46 2.89
CA GLN A 87 2.19 16.29 3.20
C GLN A 87 1.78 14.82 3.13
N GLU A 88 0.83 14.46 3.99
CA GLU A 88 0.14 13.18 3.94
C GLU A 88 -1.07 13.27 3.00
N GLY A 89 -1.27 12.25 2.16
CA GLY A 89 -2.39 12.16 1.26
C GLY A 89 -2.73 10.72 0.88
N THR A 90 -3.41 10.55 -0.25
CA THR A 90 -3.63 9.25 -0.89
C THR A 90 -2.80 9.14 -2.16
N CYS A 91 -2.70 7.95 -2.77
CA CYS A 91 -2.06 7.84 -4.10
C CYS A 91 -2.72 8.78 -5.14
N GLY A 92 -4.04 8.99 -5.05
CA GLY A 92 -4.75 9.95 -5.90
C GLY A 92 -4.33 11.39 -5.63
N THR A 93 -4.24 11.77 -4.36
CA THR A 93 -3.78 13.11 -3.94
C THR A 93 -2.36 13.38 -4.42
N SER A 94 -1.44 12.43 -4.22
CA SER A 94 -0.04 12.58 -4.59
C SER A 94 0.16 12.62 -6.11
N ALA A 95 -0.61 11.84 -6.87
CA ALA A 95 -0.58 11.93 -8.34
C ALA A 95 -1.16 13.24 -8.85
N LYS A 96 -2.21 13.74 -8.20
CA LYS A 96 -2.75 15.07 -8.48
C LYS A 96 -1.72 16.16 -8.17
N ALA A 97 -0.94 16.03 -7.10
CA ALA A 97 0.10 17.00 -6.76
C ALA A 97 1.17 17.12 -7.86
N LEU A 98 1.58 16.00 -8.49
CA LEU A 98 2.45 16.04 -9.67
C LEU A 98 1.75 16.64 -10.89
N LYS A 99 0.51 16.23 -11.15
CA LYS A 99 -0.27 16.72 -12.29
C LYS A 99 -0.53 18.22 -12.22
N ASP A 100 -0.76 18.76 -11.04
CA ASP A 100 -0.99 20.19 -10.83
C ASP A 100 0.33 20.98 -10.73
N LYS A 101 1.48 20.29 -10.78
CA LYS A 101 2.83 20.87 -10.60
C LYS A 101 2.97 21.63 -9.28
N ILE A 102 2.49 21.05 -8.19
CA ILE A 102 2.57 21.63 -6.83
C ILE A 102 3.48 20.81 -5.88
N ALA A 103 4.06 19.72 -6.35
CA ALA A 103 5.04 18.90 -5.62
C ALA A 103 6.13 18.40 -6.57
N ASP A 104 7.34 18.18 -6.04
CA ASP A 104 8.47 17.60 -6.78
C ASP A 104 8.46 16.07 -6.75
N ILE A 105 8.03 15.51 -5.61
CA ILE A 105 8.06 14.07 -5.37
C ILE A 105 6.68 13.60 -4.90
N ALA A 106 6.20 12.51 -5.49
CA ALA A 106 5.01 11.79 -5.04
C ALA A 106 5.32 10.34 -4.69
N GLY A 107 4.75 9.87 -3.58
CA GLY A 107 4.80 8.48 -3.15
C GLY A 107 3.49 7.75 -3.43
N PHE A 108 3.61 6.51 -3.94
CA PHE A 108 2.49 5.59 -4.14
C PHE A 108 2.77 4.25 -3.48
N CYS A 109 1.75 3.67 -2.86
CA CYS A 109 1.83 2.32 -2.30
C CYS A 109 1.75 1.23 -3.37
N CYS A 110 1.36 1.58 -4.60
CA CYS A 110 1.22 0.67 -5.74
C CYS A 110 1.90 1.25 -6.99
N PRO A 111 2.31 0.40 -7.95
CA PRO A 111 2.84 0.83 -9.24
C PRO A 111 1.99 1.90 -9.95
N PRO A 112 2.61 2.80 -10.74
CA PRO A 112 1.89 3.85 -11.44
C PRO A 112 0.94 3.33 -12.51
N SER A 113 -0.16 4.04 -12.68
CA SER A 113 -1.05 3.87 -13.83
C SER A 113 -0.47 4.56 -15.07
N GLU A 114 -1.12 4.38 -16.23
CA GLU A 114 -0.71 5.08 -17.45
C GLU A 114 -0.85 6.60 -17.30
N THR A 115 -1.88 7.06 -16.57
CA THR A 115 -2.12 8.49 -16.34
C THR A 115 -1.12 9.16 -15.40
N ASP A 116 -0.33 8.38 -14.67
CA ASP A 116 0.70 8.89 -13.75
C ASP A 116 2.01 9.21 -14.49
N ARG A 117 2.18 8.71 -15.72
CA ARG A 117 3.42 8.83 -16.50
C ARG A 117 3.54 10.17 -17.20
N LEU A 118 3.51 11.24 -16.41
CA LEU A 118 3.63 12.62 -16.91
C LEU A 118 5.02 12.88 -17.51
N PRO A 119 5.14 13.74 -18.53
CA PRO A 119 6.44 14.12 -19.10
C PRO A 119 7.39 14.65 -18.02
N GLY A 120 8.62 14.14 -18.00
CA GLY A 120 9.66 14.51 -17.03
C GLY A 120 9.61 13.79 -15.68
N VAL A 121 8.52 13.07 -15.36
CA VAL A 121 8.41 12.28 -14.13
C VAL A 121 9.13 10.95 -14.28
N LYS A 122 9.94 10.59 -13.29
CA LYS A 122 10.65 9.30 -13.21
C LYS A 122 10.13 8.50 -12.02
N PHE A 123 10.05 7.18 -12.21
CA PHE A 123 9.55 6.25 -11.20
C PHE A 123 10.67 5.40 -10.65
N HIS A 124 10.70 5.27 -9.32
CA HIS A 124 11.66 4.47 -8.58
C HIS A 124 10.93 3.57 -7.58
N THR A 125 11.27 2.27 -7.58
CA THR A 125 10.77 1.34 -6.57
C THR A 125 11.57 1.54 -5.28
N LEU A 126 10.92 2.00 -4.22
CA LEU A 126 11.57 2.19 -2.91
C LEU A 126 11.60 0.91 -2.07
N GLY A 127 10.64 0.01 -2.28
CA GLY A 127 10.53 -1.24 -1.54
C GLY A 127 9.36 -2.09 -2.01
N ILE A 128 9.33 -3.34 -1.55
CA ILE A 128 8.29 -4.32 -1.87
C ILE A 128 7.73 -4.83 -0.55
N GLY A 129 6.44 -4.59 -0.34
CA GLY A 129 5.71 -5.05 0.84
C GLY A 129 4.86 -6.28 0.53
N ALA A 130 4.79 -7.22 1.47
CA ALA A 130 3.82 -8.30 1.43
C ALA A 130 2.44 -7.80 1.88
N LEU A 131 1.40 -8.25 1.19
CA LEU A 131 0.02 -8.11 1.65
C LEU A 131 -0.30 -9.27 2.59
N ALA A 132 -0.53 -8.99 3.86
CA ALA A 132 -0.89 -10.00 4.83
C ALA A 132 -2.41 -10.19 4.84
N LEU A 133 -2.84 -11.44 4.95
CA LEU A 133 -4.21 -11.77 5.30
C LEU A 133 -4.34 -11.73 6.82
N LEU A 134 -5.35 -11.02 7.28
CA LEU A 134 -5.56 -10.77 8.69
C LEU A 134 -6.82 -11.50 9.15
N VAL A 135 -6.68 -12.24 10.24
CA VAL A 135 -7.79 -12.83 10.99
C VAL A 135 -7.62 -12.49 12.46
N ASN A 136 -8.72 -12.53 13.20
CA ASN A 136 -8.68 -12.34 14.64
C ASN A 136 -7.83 -13.42 15.34
N PRO A 137 -7.06 -13.09 16.40
CA PRO A 137 -6.31 -14.09 17.17
C PRO A 137 -7.18 -15.20 17.81
N LYS A 138 -8.48 -14.96 18.02
CA LYS A 138 -9.45 -15.96 18.51
C LYS A 138 -9.90 -16.93 17.40
N ASN A 139 -9.57 -16.67 16.13
CA ASN A 139 -9.84 -17.58 15.02
C ASN A 139 -8.82 -18.73 15.01
N ILE A 140 -9.30 -19.96 15.04
CA ILE A 140 -8.46 -21.17 15.12
C ILE A 140 -7.91 -21.63 13.76
N VAL A 141 -8.42 -21.07 12.66
CA VAL A 141 -8.01 -21.44 11.31
C VAL A 141 -6.58 -21.00 11.09
N ASN A 142 -5.75 -21.94 10.65
CA ASN A 142 -4.37 -21.74 10.29
C ASN A 142 -4.11 -22.23 8.86
N ASN A 143 -3.06 -21.69 8.23
CA ASN A 143 -2.53 -22.18 6.95
C ASN A 143 -3.55 -22.28 5.80
N LEU A 144 -4.37 -21.25 5.59
CA LEU A 144 -5.19 -21.16 4.38
C LEU A 144 -4.32 -21.19 3.12
N THR A 145 -4.68 -22.04 2.16
CA THR A 145 -4.03 -21.98 0.84
C THR A 145 -4.49 -20.74 0.10
N PHE A 146 -3.68 -20.26 -0.84
CA PHE A 146 -4.07 -19.10 -1.65
C PHE A 146 -5.38 -19.35 -2.41
N GLU A 147 -5.60 -20.55 -2.93
CA GLU A 147 -6.86 -20.94 -3.58
C GLU A 147 -8.06 -20.84 -2.62
N GLN A 148 -7.91 -21.28 -1.36
CA GLN A 148 -8.96 -21.14 -0.36
C GLN A 148 -9.25 -19.67 -0.07
N VAL A 149 -8.21 -18.83 0.03
CA VAL A 149 -8.37 -17.39 0.22
C VAL A 149 -9.16 -16.79 -0.94
N GLN A 150 -8.80 -17.09 -2.18
CA GLN A 150 -9.54 -16.61 -3.36
C GLN A 150 -11.00 -17.03 -3.31
N LYS A 151 -11.29 -18.29 -2.99
CA LYS A 151 -12.66 -18.79 -2.83
C LYS A 151 -13.41 -18.13 -1.67
N ILE A 152 -12.73 -17.77 -0.58
CA ILE A 152 -13.31 -17.01 0.53
C ILE A 152 -13.71 -15.60 0.06
N PHE A 153 -12.79 -14.89 -0.58
CA PHE A 153 -13.05 -13.53 -1.07
C PHE A 153 -14.08 -13.49 -2.21
N GLN A 154 -14.20 -14.56 -3.01
CA GLN A 154 -15.29 -14.75 -3.97
C GLN A 154 -16.64 -15.12 -3.31
N GLY A 155 -16.61 -15.56 -2.05
CA GLY A 155 -17.80 -16.02 -1.31
C GLY A 155 -18.27 -17.43 -1.67
N ILE A 156 -17.45 -18.20 -2.40
CA ILE A 156 -17.64 -19.63 -2.68
C ILE A 156 -17.47 -20.43 -1.37
N ILE A 157 -16.41 -20.12 -0.63
CA ILE A 157 -16.26 -20.55 0.77
C ILE A 157 -16.81 -19.40 1.64
N PHE A 158 -17.81 -19.70 2.46
CA PHE A 158 -18.46 -18.68 3.28
C PHE A 158 -18.71 -19.10 4.71
N ARG A 159 -18.27 -20.31 5.11
CA ARG A 159 -18.23 -20.75 6.50
C ARG A 159 -16.82 -21.17 6.87
N TRP A 160 -16.40 -20.80 8.08
CA TRP A 160 -15.11 -21.21 8.61
C TRP A 160 -14.99 -22.73 8.73
N SER A 161 -16.09 -23.45 8.95
CA SER A 161 -16.13 -24.91 8.99
C SER A 161 -15.67 -25.60 7.69
N ASP A 162 -15.78 -24.92 6.56
CA ASP A 162 -15.37 -25.45 5.25
C ASP A 162 -13.83 -25.44 5.09
N VAL A 163 -13.14 -24.76 6.02
CA VAL A 163 -11.68 -24.65 6.12
C VAL A 163 -11.19 -24.98 7.53
N ASN A 164 -11.82 -25.96 8.19
CA ASN A 164 -11.46 -26.49 9.52
C ASN A 164 -11.58 -25.50 10.68
N GLY A 165 -12.40 -24.47 10.54
CA GLY A 165 -12.69 -23.48 11.58
C GLY A 165 -14.01 -23.68 12.31
N ALA A 166 -14.46 -22.62 12.98
CA ALA A 166 -15.73 -22.61 13.72
C ALA A 166 -16.95 -22.79 12.80
N LYS A 167 -18.07 -23.30 13.35
CA LYS A 167 -19.37 -23.38 12.65
C LYS A 167 -20.05 -22.01 12.54
N ARG A 168 -19.38 -21.05 11.89
CA ARG A 168 -19.77 -19.64 11.76
C ARG A 168 -19.52 -19.15 10.34
N MET A 169 -20.28 -18.14 9.93
CA MET A 169 -20.07 -17.49 8.63
C MET A 169 -18.79 -16.67 8.66
N ILE A 170 -18.14 -16.56 7.50
CA ILE A 170 -16.97 -15.71 7.31
C ILE A 170 -17.47 -14.30 6.99
N GLN A 171 -17.01 -13.30 7.74
CA GLN A 171 -17.19 -11.91 7.38
C GLN A 171 -15.96 -11.43 6.59
N VAL A 172 -16.13 -11.26 5.28
CA VAL A 172 -15.06 -10.78 4.42
C VAL A 172 -15.06 -9.26 4.43
N LEU A 173 -13.91 -8.67 4.73
CA LEU A 173 -13.69 -7.22 4.65
C LEU A 173 -12.82 -6.90 3.43
N GLY A 174 -13.15 -5.84 2.71
CA GLY A 174 -12.35 -5.37 1.59
C GLY A 174 -12.27 -3.85 1.49
N ARG A 175 -11.20 -3.35 0.90
CA ARG A 175 -10.98 -1.95 0.58
C ARG A 175 -10.52 -1.80 -0.87
N LEU A 176 -11.50 -1.72 -1.79
CA LEU A 176 -11.28 -1.75 -3.24
C LEU A 176 -10.90 -0.38 -3.83
N HIS A 177 -10.00 0.32 -3.15
CA HIS A 177 -9.49 1.63 -3.55
C HIS A 177 -8.40 1.53 -4.65
N CYS A 178 -7.90 2.69 -5.11
CA CYS A 178 -6.84 2.78 -6.11
C CYS A 178 -7.16 2.02 -7.41
N LYS A 179 -8.43 2.00 -7.87
CA LYS A 179 -8.87 1.26 -9.06
C LYS A 179 -8.11 1.61 -10.35
N GLN A 180 -7.63 2.85 -10.45
CA GLN A 180 -6.81 3.33 -11.58
C GLN A 180 -5.38 2.76 -11.57
N ARG A 181 -4.94 2.17 -10.46
CA ARG A 181 -3.63 1.54 -10.22
C ARG A 181 -3.86 0.06 -9.87
N PRO A 182 -2.83 -0.80 -9.73
CA PRO A 182 -3.06 -2.14 -9.18
C PRO A 182 -3.21 -2.02 -7.68
N GLY A 183 -4.40 -1.62 -7.21
CA GLY A 183 -4.70 -1.64 -5.79
C GLY A 183 -4.33 -3.00 -5.19
N HIS A 184 -3.77 -3.03 -3.98
CA HIS A 184 -3.19 -4.26 -3.42
C HIS A 184 -4.16 -5.43 -3.35
N TRP A 185 -5.47 -5.17 -3.28
CA TRP A 185 -6.53 -6.16 -3.35
C TRP A 185 -6.48 -7.04 -4.61
N ARG A 186 -5.87 -6.57 -5.70
CA ARG A 186 -5.65 -7.36 -6.93
C ARG A 186 -4.68 -8.51 -6.74
N LEU A 187 -3.88 -8.50 -5.67
CA LEU A 187 -3.05 -9.64 -5.28
C LEU A 187 -3.90 -10.81 -4.75
N ILE A 188 -5.18 -10.58 -4.44
CA ILE A 188 -6.13 -11.62 -4.04
C ILE A 188 -6.98 -12.04 -5.24
N LEU A 189 -7.65 -11.08 -5.89
CA LEU A 189 -8.49 -11.32 -7.07
C LEU A 189 -8.26 -10.23 -8.12
N ASP A 190 -8.10 -10.62 -9.38
CA ASP A 190 -7.70 -9.71 -10.47
C ASP A 190 -8.70 -8.57 -10.75
N ASN A 191 -9.99 -8.80 -10.46
CA ASN A 191 -11.09 -7.88 -10.74
C ASN A 191 -12.00 -7.73 -9.50
N GLU A 192 -12.47 -6.51 -9.25
CA GLU A 192 -13.43 -6.18 -8.21
C GLU A 192 -14.75 -6.95 -8.34
N ASP A 193 -15.19 -7.24 -9.56
CA ASP A 193 -16.42 -8.00 -9.84
C ASP A 193 -16.33 -9.46 -9.36
N LEU A 194 -15.13 -9.96 -9.07
CA LEU A 194 -14.92 -11.31 -8.53
C LEU A 194 -15.15 -11.36 -7.01
N PHE A 195 -15.15 -10.23 -6.32
CA PHE A 195 -15.37 -10.22 -4.87
C PHE A 195 -16.82 -10.55 -4.53
N SER A 196 -17.02 -11.19 -3.39
CA SER A 196 -18.34 -11.59 -2.92
C SER A 196 -19.24 -10.36 -2.78
N PRO A 197 -20.49 -10.40 -3.26
CA PRO A 197 -21.46 -9.33 -3.02
C PRO A 197 -21.85 -9.20 -1.53
N ARG A 198 -21.44 -10.16 -0.67
CA ARG A 198 -21.62 -10.12 0.79
C ARG A 198 -20.43 -9.53 1.53
N MET A 199 -19.36 -9.17 0.84
CA MET A 199 -18.19 -8.52 1.43
C MET A 199 -18.61 -7.18 2.04
N SER A 200 -18.11 -6.88 3.23
CA SER A 200 -18.20 -5.52 3.80
C SER A 200 -17.06 -4.68 3.24
N GLU A 201 -17.40 -3.68 2.41
CA GLU A 201 -16.41 -2.71 1.98
C GLU A 201 -16.18 -1.66 3.07
N ILE A 202 -14.91 -1.37 3.33
CA ILE A 202 -14.47 -0.41 4.34
C ILE A 202 -13.58 0.65 3.71
N SER A 203 -13.60 1.85 4.29
CA SER A 203 -12.98 3.03 3.66
C SER A 203 -11.56 3.31 4.12
N THR A 204 -11.15 2.85 5.31
CA THR A 204 -9.87 3.22 5.93
C THR A 204 -9.07 2.02 6.43
N ILE A 205 -7.75 2.20 6.54
CA ILE A 205 -6.84 1.21 7.10
C ILE A 205 -7.16 0.94 8.59
N PRO A 206 -7.40 1.96 9.45
CA PRO A 206 -7.84 1.72 10.81
C PRO A 206 -9.11 0.89 10.94
N ASP A 207 -10.11 1.09 10.08
CA ASP A 207 -11.34 0.31 10.11
C ASP A 207 -11.09 -1.16 9.78
N MET A 208 -10.20 -1.45 8.80
CA MET A 208 -9.77 -2.82 8.48
C MET A 208 -9.21 -3.52 9.69
N LEU A 209 -8.22 -2.89 10.31
CA LEU A 209 -7.50 -3.47 11.43
C LEU A 209 -8.41 -3.62 12.66
N SER A 210 -9.21 -2.60 12.95
CA SER A 210 -10.15 -2.60 14.07
C SER A 210 -11.23 -3.67 13.94
N GLU A 211 -11.86 -3.80 12.77
CA GLU A 211 -12.93 -4.79 12.58
C GLU A 211 -12.36 -6.22 12.66
N VAL A 212 -11.21 -6.51 12.02
CA VAL A 212 -10.55 -7.82 12.16
C VAL A 212 -10.17 -8.10 13.62
N ALA A 213 -9.63 -7.11 14.33
CA ALA A 213 -9.20 -7.27 15.72
C ALA A 213 -10.37 -7.52 16.71
N ASN A 214 -11.57 -7.04 16.40
CA ASN A 214 -12.73 -7.17 17.29
C ASN A 214 -13.71 -8.27 16.88
N ASN A 215 -13.59 -8.84 15.68
CA ASN A 215 -14.51 -9.84 15.15
C ASN A 215 -13.81 -11.19 14.91
N PRO A 216 -14.03 -12.21 15.76
CA PRO A 216 -13.44 -13.55 15.63
C PRO A 216 -13.70 -14.26 14.30
N TYR A 217 -14.67 -13.77 13.52
CA TYR A 217 -15.10 -14.39 12.28
C TYR A 217 -14.77 -13.54 11.04
N ALA A 218 -14.12 -12.39 11.21
CA ALA A 218 -13.68 -11.55 10.12
C ALA A 218 -12.37 -12.05 9.51
N ILE A 219 -12.25 -11.82 8.19
CA ILE A 219 -11.01 -11.89 7.44
C ILE A 219 -10.86 -10.60 6.62
N GLY A 220 -9.68 -10.02 6.66
CA GLY A 220 -9.31 -8.83 5.90
C GLY A 220 -7.88 -8.95 5.37
N TYR A 221 -7.35 -7.84 4.88
CA TYR A 221 -5.98 -7.76 4.43
C TYR A 221 -5.39 -6.38 4.68
N GLU A 222 -4.11 -6.34 5.00
CA GLU A 222 -3.32 -5.11 5.08
C GLU A 222 -1.82 -5.45 5.11
N THR A 223 -0.96 -4.47 4.89
CA THR A 223 0.48 -4.62 5.11
C THR A 223 0.82 -4.79 6.59
N LEU A 224 1.84 -5.59 6.90
CA LEU A 224 2.32 -5.74 8.28
C LEU A 224 2.82 -4.41 8.86
N LEU A 225 3.38 -3.55 8.01
CA LEU A 225 3.83 -2.22 8.40
C LEU A 225 2.69 -1.36 8.96
N MET A 226 1.53 -1.37 8.31
CA MET A 226 0.36 -0.63 8.80
C MET A 226 -0.26 -1.29 10.03
N ASN A 227 -0.26 -2.62 10.10
CA ASN A 227 -0.64 -3.33 11.32
C ASN A 227 0.20 -2.89 12.53
N ASP A 228 1.52 -2.81 12.35
CA ASP A 228 2.46 -2.40 13.40
C ASP A 228 2.40 -0.90 13.70
N HIS A 229 2.06 -0.07 12.71
CA HIS A 229 1.89 1.37 12.88
C HIS A 229 0.68 1.69 13.77
N TYR A 230 -0.47 1.05 13.52
CA TYR A 230 -1.70 1.33 14.26
C TYR A 230 -1.85 0.53 15.56
N GLN A 231 -1.10 -0.58 15.71
CA GLN A 231 -1.04 -1.40 16.94
C GLN A 231 -2.41 -1.78 17.52
N PHE A 232 -3.41 -2.06 16.68
CA PHE A 232 -4.72 -2.52 17.16
C PHE A 232 -4.59 -3.87 17.87
N GLN A 233 -4.69 -3.87 19.19
CA GLN A 233 -4.82 -5.09 19.99
C GLN A 233 -6.29 -5.42 20.17
N SER A 234 -6.67 -6.70 20.05
CA SER A 234 -8.04 -7.13 20.32
C SER A 234 -8.44 -6.69 21.73
N LYS A 235 -9.59 -6.02 21.88
CA LYS A 235 -10.17 -5.85 23.22
C LYS A 235 -10.50 -7.25 23.73
N THR A 236 -9.77 -7.68 24.76
CA THR A 236 -9.86 -9.01 25.39
C THR A 236 -11.28 -9.38 25.74
#